data_AF-A0A847WBR8-F1
#
_entry.id   AF-A0A847WBR8-F1
#
_cell.length_a   1.000
_cell.length_b   1.000
_cell.length_c   1.000
_cell.angle_alpha   90.00
_cell.angle_beta   90.00
_cell.angle_gamma   90.00
#
_symmetry.space_group_name_H-M   'P 1'
#
loop_
_entity.id
_entity.type
_entity.pdbx_description
1 polymer ?
#
loop_
_entity_poly.entity_id
_entity_poly.type
_entity_poly.pdbx_seq_one_letter_code
_entity_poly.pdbx_strand_id
1 'polypeptide(L)'
;MVLKKIINRARKMCTAAYIVMKISVIMSCLSFTAALILCLVSGGLTVDSYSLYYMARELANLPFVILLLGIIASVCLEDVLAGKSDG
;
A
#
# COMPACT_ATOMS: atom_id res chain seq x y z
N MET A 1 -2.07 -15.96 15.71
CA MET A 1 -3.22 -16.65 15.08
C MET A 1 -3.88 -15.82 13.96
N VAL A 2 -3.96 -14.49 14.10
CA VAL A 2 -4.55 -13.57 13.10
C VAL A 2 -3.80 -13.59 11.76
N LEU A 3 -2.47 -13.60 11.78
CA LEU A 3 -1.65 -13.62 10.56
C LEU A 3 -1.94 -14.84 9.66
N LYS A 4 -2.08 -16.02 10.26
CA LYS A 4 -2.45 -17.25 9.52
C LYS A 4 -3.84 -17.13 8.90
N LYS A 5 -4.81 -16.52 9.58
CA LYS A 5 -6.14 -16.27 9.01
C LYS A 5 -6.08 -15.32 7.81
N ILE A 6 -5.29 -14.25 7.88
CA ILE A 6 -5.12 -13.29 6.77
C ILE A 6 -4.49 -13.99 5.56
N ILE A 7 -3.42 -14.75 5.77
CA ILE A 7 -2.75 -15.51 4.70
C ILE A 7 -3.72 -16.54 4.09
N ASN A 8 -4.51 -17.23 4.91
CA ASN A 8 -5.47 -18.22 4.40
C ASN A 8 -6.64 -17.57 3.66
N ARG A 9 -7.02 -16.33 4.02
CA ARG A 9 -8.03 -15.54 3.29
C ARG A 9 -7.48 -15.05 1.95
N ALA A 10 -6.24 -14.55 1.93
CA ALA A 10 -5.55 -14.16 0.70
C ALA A 10 -5.38 -15.34 -0.28
N ARG A 11 -5.17 -16.57 0.22
CA ARG A 11 -5.13 -17.79 -0.63
C ARG A 11 -6.49 -18.18 -1.23
N LYS A 12 -7.60 -17.69 -0.67
CA LYS A 12 -8.95 -17.93 -1.18
C LYS A 12 -9.46 -16.80 -2.07
N MET A 13 -8.69 -15.72 -2.24
CA MET A 13 -9.08 -14.59 -3.09
C MET A 13 -9.00 -14.96 -4.57
N CYS A 14 -9.84 -14.31 -5.38
CA CYS A 14 -9.71 -14.34 -6.83
C CYS A 14 -8.32 -13.84 -7.26
N THR A 15 -7.76 -14.42 -8.33
CA THR A 15 -6.41 -14.09 -8.82
C THR A 15 -6.22 -12.59 -9.09
N ALA A 16 -7.25 -11.90 -9.59
CA ALA A 16 -7.24 -10.47 -9.83
C ALA A 16 -7.15 -9.64 -8.54
N ALA A 17 -7.94 -9.99 -7.52
CA ALA A 17 -7.92 -9.34 -6.21
C ALA A 17 -6.57 -9.56 -5.49
N TYR A 18 -6.00 -10.76 -5.61
CA TYR A 18 -4.66 -11.05 -5.09
C TYR A 18 -3.56 -10.23 -5.76
N ILE A 19 -3.62 -10.02 -7.09
CA ILE A 19 -2.66 -9.18 -7.81
C ILE A 19 -2.74 -7.73 -7.34
N VAL A 20 -3.95 -7.18 -7.20
CA VAL A 20 -4.16 -5.81 -6.70
C VAL A 20 -3.62 -5.64 -5.28
N MET A 21 -3.86 -6.61 -4.41
CA MET A 21 -3.32 -6.62 -3.04
C MET A 21 -1.78 -6.73 -3.04
N LYS A 22 -1.19 -7.51 -3.94
CA LYS A 22 0.27 -7.62 -4.05
C LYS A 22 0.90 -6.32 -4.54
N ILE A 23 0.31 -5.69 -5.56
CA ILE A 23 0.80 -4.42 -6.13
C ILE A 23 0.68 -3.30 -5.10
N SER A 24 -0.42 -3.21 -4.35
CA SER A 24 -0.58 -2.17 -3.32
C SER A 24 0.45 -2.30 -2.20
N VAL A 25 0.78 -3.53 -1.78
CA VAL A 25 1.87 -3.79 -0.82
C VAL A 25 3.22 -3.35 -1.38
N ILE A 26 3.53 -3.71 -2.64
CA ILE A 26 4.79 -3.31 -3.29
C ILE A 26 4.91 -1.79 -3.37
N MET A 27 3.85 -1.11 -3.84
CA MET A 27 3.82 0.36 -3.93
C MET A 27 3.97 1.03 -2.57
N SER A 28 3.37 0.45 -1.53
CA SER A 28 3.50 0.95 -0.15
C SER A 28 4.94 0.83 0.34
N CYS A 29 5.59 -0.32 0.13
CA CYS A 29 7.00 -0.50 0.47
C CYS A 29 7.92 0.45 -0.31
N LEU A 30 7.66 0.66 -1.61
CA LEU A 30 8.43 1.61 -2.43
C LEU A 30 8.29 3.04 -1.92
N SER A 31 7.06 3.50 -1.64
CA SER A 31 6.81 4.84 -1.09
C SER A 31 7.46 5.05 0.27
N PHE A 32 7.45 4.04 1.14
CA PHE A 32 8.11 4.10 2.44
C PHE A 32 9.64 4.14 2.30
N THR A 33 10.20 3.37 1.38
CA THR A 33 11.64 3.37 1.10
C THR A 33 12.09 4.71 0.52
N ALA A 34 11.30 5.28 -0.38
CA ALA A 34 11.55 6.62 -0.92
C ALA A 34 11.50 7.70 0.17
N ALA A 35 10.52 7.62 1.09
CA ALA A 35 10.43 8.52 2.23
C ALA A 35 11.67 8.42 3.15
N LEU A 36 12.16 7.20 3.41
CA LEU A 36 13.38 6.98 4.20
C LEU A 36 14.62 7.55 3.51
N ILE A 37 14.77 7.35 2.20
CA ILE A 37 15.89 7.90 1.43
C ILE A 37 15.86 9.43 1.47
N LEU A 38 14.70 10.05 1.23
CA LEU A 38 14.54 11.50 1.33
C LEU A 38 14.89 12.03 2.72
N CYS A 39 14.50 11.31 3.77
CA CYS A 39 14.82 11.68 5.15
C CYS A 39 16.33 11.57 5.44
N LEU A 40 17.00 10.54 4.91
CA LEU A 40 18.46 10.38 5.04
C LEU A 40 19.24 11.43 4.23
N VAL A 41 18.78 11.74 3.01
CA VAL A 41 19.39 12.75 2.13
C VAL A 41 19.21 14.16 2.69
N SER A 42 18.11 14.42 3.39
CA SER A 42 17.85 15.71 4.05
C SER A 42 18.94 16.10 5.08
N GLY A 43 19.72 15.15 5.61
CA GLY A 43 20.94 15.43 6.37
C GLY A 43 20.77 16.18 7.71
N GLY A 44 19.54 16.49 8.14
CA GLY A 44 19.24 17.30 9.33
C GLY A 44 18.48 18.59 9.01
N LEU A 45 17.92 19.24 10.04
CA LEU A 45 17.11 20.46 9.94
C LEU A 45 17.97 21.68 9.58
N THR A 46 18.31 21.83 8.29
CA THR A 46 18.75 23.09 7.70
C THR A 46 17.57 23.75 6.97
N VAL A 47 17.60 25.08 6.82
CA VAL A 47 16.50 25.86 6.21
C VAL A 47 16.21 25.41 4.77
N ASP A 48 17.26 25.01 4.02
CA ASP A 48 17.12 24.48 2.65
C ASP A 48 16.55 23.05 2.61
N SER A 49 16.78 22.24 3.65
CA SER A 49 16.26 20.87 3.77
C SER A 49 14.83 20.82 4.32
N TYR A 50 14.25 21.96 4.72
CA TYR A 50 12.93 22.00 5.34
C TYR A 50 11.82 21.51 4.40
N SER A 51 11.89 21.86 3.10
CA SER A 51 10.92 21.38 2.11
C SER A 51 11.07 19.88 1.84
N LEU A 52 12.32 19.38 1.75
CA LEU A 52 12.60 17.95 1.57
C LEU A 52 12.12 17.13 2.77
N TYR A 53 12.32 17.63 3.99
CA TYR A 53 11.85 16.98 5.20
C TYR A 53 10.32 16.91 5.26
N TYR A 54 9.64 18.00 4.91
CA TYR A 54 8.17 18.02 4.88
C TYR A 54 7.62 17.08 3.81
N MET A 55 8.25 17.05 2.63
CA MET A 55 7.90 16.13 1.56
C MET A 55 8.12 14.67 1.97
N ALA A 56 9.24 14.35 2.64
CA ALA A 56 9.50 13.01 3.18
C ALA A 56 8.42 12.58 4.20
N ARG A 57 7.98 13.51 5.04
CA ARG A 57 6.94 13.27 6.06
C ARG A 57 5.57 13.02 5.44
N GLU A 58 5.20 13.76 4.39
CA GLU A 58 3.97 13.47 3.64
C GLU A 58 4.05 12.14 2.90
N LEU A 59 5.20 11.85 2.27
CA LEU A 59 5.44 10.60 1.57
C LEU A 59 5.38 9.39 2.51
N ALA A 60 5.72 9.55 3.79
CA ALA A 60 5.60 8.52 4.81
C ALA A 60 4.14 8.18 5.18
N ASN A 61 3.18 9.08 4.93
CA ASN A 61 1.74 8.82 5.14
C ASN A 61 1.06 8.14 3.94
N LEU A 62 1.63 8.30 2.74
CA LEU A 62 1.15 7.70 1.50
C LEU A 62 0.98 6.15 1.54
N PRO A 63 1.91 5.36 2.13
CA PRO A 63 1.79 3.90 2.21
C PRO A 63 0.49 3.43 2.85
N PHE A 64 0.01 4.12 3.88
CA PHE A 64 -1.23 3.75 4.57
C PHE A 64 -2.44 3.94 3.66
N VAL A 65 -2.46 5.04 2.90
CA VAL A 65 -3.52 5.35 1.93
C VAL A 65 -3.52 4.33 0.79
N ILE A 66 -2.34 3.97 0.28
CA ILE A 66 -2.18 2.97 -0.79
C ILE A 66 -2.64 1.58 -0.33
N LEU A 67 -2.29 1.16 0.90
CA LEU A 67 -2.77 -0.09 1.48
C LEU A 67 -4.29 -0.10 1.65
N LEU A 68 -4.87 0.99 2.16
CA LEU A 68 -6.32 1.11 2.34
C LEU A 68 -7.06 1.00 0.99
N LEU A 69 -6.62 1.77 -0.01
CA LEU A 69 -7.16 1.72 -1.38
C LEU A 69 -7.00 0.32 -1.99
N GLY A 70 -5.85 -0.32 -1.79
CA GLY A 70 -5.61 -1.67 -2.29
C GLY A 70 -6.54 -2.72 -1.69
N ILE A 71 -6.86 -2.61 -0.40
CA ILE A 71 -7.82 -3.50 0.27
C ILE A 71 -9.24 -3.25 -0.27
N ILE A 72 -9.67 -2.00 -0.36
CA ILE A 72 -11.00 -1.64 -0.89
C ILE A 72 -11.14 -2.14 -2.33
N ALA A 73 -10.15 -1.85 -3.19
CA ALA A 73 -10.15 -2.28 -4.59
C ALA A 73 -10.17 -3.80 -4.71
N SER A 74 -9.43 -4.52 -3.86
CA SER A 74 -9.42 -5.98 -3.82
C SER A 74 -10.82 -6.54 -3.50
N VAL A 75 -11.49 -6.02 -2.46
CA VAL A 75 -12.85 -6.43 -2.08
C VAL A 75 -13.87 -6.10 -3.17
N CYS A 76 -13.83 -4.90 -3.75
CA CYS A 76 -14.73 -4.53 -4.85
C CYS A 76 -14.54 -5.43 -6.08
N LEU A 77 -13.30 -5.83 -6.39
CA LEU A 77 -13.02 -6.78 -7.48
C LEU A 77 -13.60 -8.16 -7.19
N GLU A 78 -13.49 -8.65 -5.96
CA GLU A 78 -14.12 -9.91 -5.57
C GLU A 78 -15.65 -9.86 -5.72
N ASP A 79 -16.29 -8.77 -5.30
CA ASP A 79 -17.75 -8.60 -5.44
C ASP A 79 -18.18 -8.57 -6.91
N VAL A 80 -17.46 -7.84 -7.76
CA VAL A 80 -17.76 -7.75 -9.21
C VAL A 80 -17.55 -9.08 -9.92
N LEU A 81 -16.51 -9.82 -9.56
CA LEU A 81 -16.22 -11.14 -10.14
C LEU A 81 -17.18 -12.22 -9.64
N ALA A 82 -17.59 -12.17 -8.37
CA ALA A 82 -18.60 -13.06 -7.81
C ALA A 82 -19.96 -12.86 -8.48
N GLY A 83 -20.39 -11.61 -8.66
CA GLY A 83 -21.63 -11.28 -9.36
C GLY A 83 -21.67 -11.66 -10.85
N LYS A 84 -20.52 -12.02 -11.43
CA LYS A 84 -20.41 -12.44 -12.84
C LYS A 84 -20.49 -13.98 -13.03
N SER A 85 -20.49 -14.76 -11.95
CA SER A 85 -20.67 -16.23 -11.99
C SER A 85 -22.15 -16.67 -11.90
N ASP A 86 -23.05 -15.77 -11.51
CA ASP A 86 -24.49 -16.06 -11.31
C ASP A 86 -25.39 -15.64 -12.50
N GLY A 87 -24.82 -15.32 -13.67
CA GLY A 87 -25.57 -14.96 -14.89
C GLY A 87 -25.05 -15.71 -16.12
#